data_AF-A0A269Z2F1-F1
#
_entry.id   AF-A0A269Z2F1-F1
#
_cell.length_a   1.000
_cell.length_b   1.000
_cell.length_c   1.000
_cell.angle_alpha   90.00
_cell.angle_beta   90.00
_cell.angle_gamma   90.00
#
_symmetry.space_group_name_H-M   'P 1'
#
loop_
_entity.id
_entity.type
_entity.pdbx_description
1 polymer ?
#
loop_
_entity_poly.entity_id
_entity_poly.type
_entity_poly.pdbx_seq_one_letter_code
_entity_poly.pdbx_strand_id
1 'polypeptide(L)'
;IPSSEDLKGGETLPVTATDKDGNKSEPATTVVTDTTAPTVPSVNPVTSDDKTITGKAEPGSTVTVTFPDGTTTTGTADQDGNYVIDIPANEDLKGGETLPVTATD
;
A
#
# COMPACT_ATOMS: atom_id res chain seq x y z
N ILE A 1 -2.38 5.66 26.27
CA ILE A 1 -1.47 5.83 25.12
C ILE A 1 -1.00 7.28 25.17
N PRO A 2 0.30 7.58 25.28
CA PRO A 2 0.76 8.96 25.20
C PRO A 2 0.33 9.54 23.86
N SER A 3 -0.26 10.73 23.89
CA SER A 3 -0.90 11.36 22.73
C SER A 3 0.08 11.96 21.70
N SER A 4 1.37 11.60 21.73
CA SER A 4 2.40 12.11 20.81
C SER A 4 2.98 11.07 19.86
N GLU A 5 2.60 9.80 19.98
CA GLU A 5 3.12 8.74 19.11
C GLU A 5 2.16 8.48 17.96
N ASP A 6 2.65 8.65 16.73
CA ASP A 6 1.96 8.25 15.50
C ASP A 6 2.25 6.76 15.28
N LEU A 7 1.31 5.90 15.66
CA LEU A 7 1.44 4.45 15.52
C LEU A 7 1.01 4.06 14.10
N LYS A 8 1.93 3.49 13.32
CA LYS A 8 1.69 3.08 11.93
C LYS A 8 1.23 1.65 11.80
N GLY A 9 1.33 0.84 12.85
CA GLY A 9 1.09 -0.59 12.78
C GLY A 9 2.40 -1.37 12.81
N GLY A 10 2.33 -2.58 13.36
CA GLY A 10 3.49 -3.43 13.60
C GLY A 10 4.25 -3.13 14.90
N GLU A 11 4.00 -2.01 15.58
CA GLU A 11 4.62 -1.73 16.88
C GLU A 11 4.12 -2.68 17.97
N THR A 12 5.03 -3.15 18.83
CA THR A 12 4.69 -3.94 20.00
C THR A 12 4.58 -3.04 21.23
N LEU A 13 3.39 -2.97 21.83
CA LEU A 13 3.13 -2.18 23.03
C LEU A 13 3.18 -3.06 24.28
N PRO A 14 4.13 -2.83 25.20
CA PRO A 14 4.16 -3.50 26.50
C PRO A 14 3.23 -2.82 27.51
N VAL A 15 2.51 -3.62 28.29
CA VAL A 15 1.63 -3.17 29.38
C VAL A 15 1.98 -3.93 30.66
N THR A 16 2.11 -3.20 31.76
CA THR A 16 2.38 -3.76 33.10
C THR A 16 1.41 -3.15 34.10
N ALA A 17 1.02 -3.92 35.12
CA ALA A 17 0.23 -3.44 36.24
C ALA A 17 1.09 -3.38 37.51
N THR A 18 0.80 -2.41 38.39
CA THR A 18 1.40 -2.34 39.72
C THR A 18 0.27 -2.32 40.74
N ASP A 19 0.33 -3.19 41.76
CA ASP A 19 -0.65 -3.19 42.85
C ASP A 19 -0.42 -2.04 43.85
N LYS A 20 -1.26 -1.96 44.90
CA LYS A 20 -1.16 -0.89 45.92
C LYS A 20 0.10 -0.98 46.78
N ASP A 21 0.70 -2.16 46.87
CA ASP A 21 1.89 -2.43 47.68
C ASP A 21 3.19 -2.28 46.85
N GLY A 22 3.05 -2.01 45.55
CA GLY A 22 4.16 -1.75 44.64
C GLY A 22 4.66 -2.97 43.86
N ASN A 23 3.98 -4.12 43.94
CA ASN A 23 4.37 -5.29 43.15
C ASN A 23 3.97 -5.10 41.69
N LYS A 24 4.94 -5.24 40.79
CA LYS A 24 4.75 -5.09 39.34
C LYS A 24 4.49 -6.46 38.70
N SER A 25 3.54 -6.53 37.78
CA SER A 25 3.30 -7.71 36.95
C SER A 25 4.42 -7.91 35.93
N GLU A 26 4.53 -9.12 35.41
CA GLU A 26 5.20 -9.35 34.12
C GLU A 26 4.50 -8.53 33.00
N PRO A 27 5.23 -8.12 31.95
CA PRO A 27 4.65 -7.38 30.84
C PRO A 27 3.78 -8.29 29.98
N ALA A 28 2.56 -7.80 29.69
CA ALA A 28 1.76 -8.28 28.57
C ALA A 28 2.10 -7.44 27.32
N THR A 29 1.97 -8.01 26.13
CA THR A 29 2.21 -7.29 24.87
C THR A 29 1.01 -7.37 23.93
N THR A 30 0.86 -6.35 23.09
CA THR A 30 -0.07 -6.35 21.95
C THR A 30 0.62 -5.69 20.76
N VAL A 31 0.20 -6.03 19.55
CA VAL A 31 0.73 -5.45 18.30
C VAL A 31 -0.30 -4.48 17.75
N VAL A 32 0.15 -3.27 17.41
CA VAL A 32 -0.70 -2.29 16.73
C VAL A 32 -1.03 -2.81 15.34
N THR A 33 -2.31 -2.86 14.99
CA THR A 33 -2.74 -3.21 13.64
C THR A 33 -2.57 -2.00 12.72
N ASP A 34 -1.93 -2.20 11.57
CA ASP A 34 -1.92 -1.17 10.53
C ASP A 34 -3.33 -1.03 9.95
N THR A 35 -3.79 0.22 9.87
CA THR A 35 -5.09 0.59 9.28
C THR A 35 -4.95 1.76 8.32
N THR A 36 -3.71 2.18 8.03
CA THR A 36 -3.40 3.32 7.17
C THR A 36 -3.33 2.81 5.73
N ALA A 37 -4.33 3.15 4.92
CA ALA A 37 -4.27 2.84 3.50
C ALA A 37 -3.13 3.61 2.81
N PRO A 38 -2.49 3.04 1.77
CA PRO A 38 -1.50 3.76 0.99
C PRO A 38 -2.06 5.01 0.34
N THR A 39 -1.16 5.93 0.01
CA THR A 39 -1.52 7.06 -0.86
C THR A 39 -2.01 6.59 -2.23
N VAL A 40 -3.00 7.30 -2.80
CA VAL A 40 -3.53 6.98 -4.13
C VAL A 40 -2.41 7.06 -5.17
N PRO A 41 -2.19 6.01 -5.98
CA PRO A 41 -1.19 6.04 -7.03
C PRO A 41 -1.47 7.13 -8.07
N SER A 42 -0.41 7.73 -8.60
CA SER A 42 -0.48 8.53 -9.82
C SER A 42 -0.07 7.70 -11.02
N VAL A 43 -0.69 7.98 -12.16
CA VAL A 43 -0.43 7.28 -13.42
C VAL A 43 0.06 8.31 -14.43
N ASN A 44 1.18 8.03 -15.10
CA ASN A 44 1.62 8.84 -16.24
C ASN A 44 0.65 8.65 -17.42
N PRO A 45 0.62 9.56 -18.41
CA PRO A 45 -0.19 9.37 -19.60
C PRO A 45 0.10 8.03 -20.29
N VAL A 46 -0.96 7.32 -20.67
CA VAL A 46 -0.92 6.04 -21.38
C VAL A 46 -1.60 6.21 -22.73
N THR A 47 -1.02 5.63 -23.77
CA THR A 47 -1.51 5.63 -25.15
C THR A 47 -1.77 4.20 -25.63
N SER A 48 -2.46 4.06 -26.77
CA SER A 48 -2.73 2.77 -27.41
C SER A 48 -1.47 2.03 -27.87
N ASP A 49 -0.35 2.74 -28.03
CA ASP A 49 0.91 2.18 -28.52
C ASP A 49 1.82 1.70 -27.39
N ASP A 50 1.53 2.10 -26.15
CA ASP A 50 2.34 1.76 -25.00
C ASP A 50 2.29 0.27 -24.67
N LYS A 51 3.37 -0.22 -24.06
CA LYS A 51 3.49 -1.60 -23.57
C LYS A 51 3.58 -1.69 -22.07
N THR A 52 3.67 -0.56 -21.40
CA THR A 52 3.77 -0.46 -19.96
C THR A 52 2.96 0.72 -19.44
N ILE A 53 2.52 0.59 -18.20
CA ILE A 53 1.93 1.65 -17.41
C ILE A 53 2.97 2.04 -16.35
N THR A 54 3.26 3.33 -16.27
CA THR A 54 4.23 3.87 -15.31
C THR A 54 3.56 4.92 -14.44
N GLY A 55 4.10 5.14 -13.24
CA GLY A 55 3.54 6.09 -12.31
C GLY A 55 4.27 6.15 -10.99
N LYS A 56 3.64 6.77 -9.99
CA LYS A 56 4.13 6.81 -8.61
C LYS A 56 3.14 6.20 -7.65
N ALA A 57 3.63 5.46 -6.66
CA ALA A 57 2.87 5.04 -5.50
C ALA A 57 3.76 5.10 -4.25
N GLU A 58 3.20 4.78 -3.09
CA GLU A 58 3.97 4.68 -1.86
C GLU A 58 5.07 3.62 -1.97
N PRO A 59 6.33 3.91 -1.62
CA PRO A 59 7.42 2.94 -1.73
C PRO A 59 7.10 1.60 -1.07
N GLY A 60 7.35 0.50 -1.79
CA GLY A 60 7.06 -0.86 -1.31
C GLY A 60 5.61 -1.31 -1.48
N SER A 61 4.66 -0.40 -1.76
CA SER A 61 3.27 -0.78 -2.01
C SER A 61 3.11 -1.56 -3.32
N THR A 62 2.13 -2.45 -3.33
CA THR A 62 1.68 -3.18 -4.52
C THR A 62 0.60 -2.40 -5.25
N VAL A 63 0.92 -1.97 -6.46
CA VAL A 63 0.00 -1.31 -7.39
C VAL A 63 -0.73 -2.37 -8.22
N THR A 64 -2.05 -2.24 -8.32
CA THR A 64 -2.91 -3.08 -9.16
C THR A 64 -3.58 -2.23 -10.23
N VAL A 65 -3.48 -2.65 -11.49
CA VAL A 65 -4.19 -2.05 -12.62
C VAL A 65 -5.27 -3.02 -13.08
N THR A 66 -6.49 -2.52 -13.28
CA THR A 66 -7.58 -3.25 -13.92
C THR A 66 -7.75 -2.80 -15.36
N PHE A 67 -7.76 -3.75 -16.29
CA PHE A 67 -7.90 -3.51 -17.72
C PHE A 67 -9.37 -3.58 -18.18
N PRO A 68 -9.71 -3.06 -19.37
CA PRO A 68 -11.09 -3.05 -19.88
C PRO A 68 -11.75 -4.43 -19.99
N ASP A 69 -10.97 -5.49 -20.21
CA ASP A 69 -11.46 -6.87 -20.26
C ASP A 69 -11.75 -7.47 -18.86
N GLY A 70 -11.43 -6.72 -17.80
CA GLY A 70 -11.59 -7.10 -16.39
C GLY A 70 -10.38 -7.83 -15.80
N THR A 71 -9.34 -8.11 -16.58
CA THR A 71 -8.09 -8.68 -16.06
C THR A 71 -7.33 -7.65 -15.23
N THR A 72 -6.49 -8.15 -14.34
CA THR A 72 -5.66 -7.32 -13.46
C THR A 72 -4.20 -7.70 -13.56
N THR A 73 -3.33 -6.70 -13.58
CA THR A 73 -1.87 -6.90 -13.44
C THR A 73 -1.36 -6.06 -12.28
N THR A 74 -0.29 -6.54 -11.63
CA THR A 74 0.30 -5.90 -10.46
C THR A 74 1.76 -5.51 -10.69
N GLY A 75 2.23 -4.49 -9.98
CA GLY A 75 3.64 -4.12 -9.87
C GLY A 75 3.93 -3.53 -8.50
N THR A 76 5.19 -3.57 -8.06
CA THR A 76 5.59 -2.98 -6.77
C THR A 76 6.29 -1.65 -7.01
N ALA A 77 5.96 -0.65 -6.20
CA ALA A 77 6.67 0.62 -6.22
C ALA A 77 8.07 0.48 -5.59
N ASP A 78 9.09 1.00 -6.27
CA ASP A 78 10.46 1.02 -5.77
C ASP A 78 10.63 1.98 -4.58
N GLN A 79 11.85 2.09 -4.05
CA GLN A 79 12.16 2.95 -2.92
C GLN A 79 11.95 4.45 -3.20
N ASP A 80 11.97 4.84 -4.47
CA ASP A 80 11.68 6.19 -4.93
C ASP A 80 10.19 6.37 -5.28
N GLY A 81 9.38 5.32 -5.09
CA GLY A 81 7.96 5.26 -5.37
C GLY A 81 7.61 5.04 -6.85
N ASN A 82 8.56 4.77 -7.74
CA ASN A 82 8.24 4.47 -9.15
C ASN A 82 7.74 3.04 -9.30
N TYR A 83 6.75 2.84 -10.17
CA TYR A 83 6.35 1.50 -10.60
C TYR A 83 6.29 1.40 -12.13
N VAL A 84 6.45 0.18 -12.63
CA VAL A 84 6.25 -0.20 -14.02
C VAL A 84 5.42 -1.48 -14.04
N ILE A 85 4.33 -1.47 -14.81
CA ILE A 85 3.42 -2.62 -14.98
C ILE A 85 3.32 -2.90 -16.48
N ASP A 86 3.56 -4.13 -16.90
CA ASP A 86 3.42 -4.54 -18.30
C ASP A 86 1.93 -4.60 -18.69
N ILE A 87 1.61 -4.13 -19.89
CA ILE A 87 0.29 -4.27 -20.50
C ILE A 87 0.21 -5.67 -21.14
N PRO A 88 -0.74 -6.52 -20.74
CA PRO A 88 -0.89 -7.85 -21.34
C PRO A 88 -1.07 -7.78 -22.85
N ALA A 89 -0.49 -8.72 -23.59
CA ALA A 89 -0.51 -8.69 -25.06
C ALA A 89 -1.91 -8.88 -25.68
N ASN A 90 -2.88 -9.38 -24.91
CA ASN A 90 -4.28 -9.49 -25.29
C ASN A 90 -5.07 -8.19 -25.11
N GLU A 91 -4.50 -7.20 -24.41
CA GLU A 91 -5.12 -5.89 -24.27
C GLU A 91 -5.00 -5.07 -25.54
N ASP A 92 -6.12 -4.47 -25.93
CA ASP A 92 -6.23 -3.62 -27.11
C ASP A 92 -6.79 -2.26 -26.72
N LEU A 93 -5.93 -1.43 -26.13
CA LEU A 93 -6.27 -0.06 -25.73
C LEU A 93 -6.49 0.81 -26.98
N LYS A 94 -7.64 1.45 -27.08
CA LYS A 94 -8.04 2.32 -28.21
C LYS A 94 -8.00 3.81 -27.89
N GLY A 95 -7.76 4.17 -26.64
CA GLY A 95 -7.80 5.53 -26.14
C GLY A 95 -9.19 5.91 -25.63
N GLY A 96 -9.21 6.61 -24.49
CA GLY A 96 -10.44 7.01 -23.79
C GLY A 96 -10.93 6.00 -22.76
N GLU A 97 -10.25 4.86 -22.61
CA GLU A 97 -10.51 3.91 -21.53
C GLU A 97 -10.17 4.51 -20.17
N THR A 98 -10.93 4.08 -19.16
CA THR A 98 -10.54 4.28 -17.76
C THR A 98 -9.86 3.01 -17.28
N LEU A 99 -8.63 3.14 -16.79
CA LEU A 99 -7.88 2.06 -16.16
C LEU A 99 -7.84 2.32 -14.66
N PRO A 100 -8.70 1.66 -13.84
CA PRO A 100 -8.63 1.79 -12.40
C PRO A 100 -7.27 1.34 -11.89
N VAL A 101 -6.64 2.18 -11.05
CA VAL A 101 -5.36 1.89 -10.40
C VAL A 101 -5.49 2.08 -8.90
N THR A 102 -5.10 1.07 -8.14
CA THR A 102 -5.14 1.07 -6.66
C THR A 102 -3.80 0.60 -6.10
N ALA A 103 -3.49 0.94 -4.85
CA ALA A 103 -2.33 0.42 -4.12
C ALA A 103 -2.71 -0.19 -2.77
N THR A 104 -1.95 -1.19 -2.36
CA THR A 104 -1.97 -1.81 -1.02
C THR A 104 -0.56 -1.90 -0.47
N ASP A 105 -0.40 -1.70 0.83
CA ASP A 105 0.83 -1.88 1.62
C ASP A 105 1.31 -3.34 1.66
#